data_AF-A0A969IEX5-F1
#
_entry.id   AF-A0A969IEX5-F1
#
_cell.length_a   1.000
_cell.length_b   1.000
_cell.length_c   1.000
_cell.angle_alpha   90.00
_cell.angle_beta   90.00
_cell.angle_gamma   90.00
#
_symmetry.space_group_name_H-M   'P 1'
#
loop_
_entity.id
_entity.type
_entity.pdbx_description
1 polymer ?
#
loop_
_entity_poly.entity_id
_entity_poly.type
_entity_poly.pdbx_seq_one_letter_code
_entity_poly.pdbx_strand_id
1 'polypeptide(L)'
;MPDGTEPDTITDGRGLDAACGAFPAPLLLWLSPAFPVGGFAFSHGLEWAAERGWIKDRETLAAWLADLVAHGALGNDQILLCAAWRATMQRDSAAMREAAGLALAMQPSAERHLEAVTQG
;
A
#
# COMPACT_ATOMS: atom_id res chain seq x y z
N MET A 1 -9.28 48.54 -40.74
CA MET A 1 -10.05 48.19 -39.53
C MET A 1 -9.22 47.18 -38.76
N PRO A 2 -8.59 47.56 -37.64
CA PRO A 2 -7.65 46.69 -36.92
C PRO A 2 -8.32 46.00 -35.72
N ASP A 3 -7.98 44.74 -35.48
CA ASP A 3 -7.68 44.20 -34.15
C ASP A 3 -6.50 43.22 -34.36
N GLY A 4 -5.54 43.01 -33.47
CA GLY A 4 -5.50 43.28 -32.04
C GLY A 4 -5.22 41.94 -31.35
N THR A 5 -4.07 41.86 -30.68
CA THR A 5 -3.72 40.88 -29.63
C THR A 5 -3.30 39.44 -30.01
N GLU A 6 -1.98 39.25 -29.92
CA GLU A 6 -1.21 38.14 -29.31
C GLU A 6 -1.41 36.68 -29.75
N PRO A 7 -0.31 35.95 -30.07
CA PRO A 7 -0.34 34.49 -30.04
C PRO A 7 -0.43 34.03 -28.58
N ASP A 8 -1.48 33.25 -28.27
CA ASP A 8 -1.65 32.53 -27.00
C ASP A 8 -0.43 31.65 -26.70
N THR A 9 0.59 32.23 -26.07
CA THR A 9 1.72 31.52 -25.49
C THR A 9 1.38 31.15 -24.05
N ILE A 10 0.44 30.22 -23.84
CA ILE A 10 0.31 29.43 -22.61
C ILE A 10 -0.36 28.11 -23.03
N THR A 11 0.18 26.99 -22.53
CA THR A 11 -0.25 25.59 -22.77
C THR A 11 0.42 24.83 -23.91
N ASP A 12 1.75 24.79 -23.89
CA ASP A 12 2.39 23.51 -24.20
C ASP A 12 3.33 23.05 -23.09
N GLY A 13 2.73 22.48 -22.05
CA GLY A 13 3.41 21.77 -20.97
C GLY A 13 3.84 20.34 -21.33
N ARG A 14 3.68 19.90 -22.59
CA ARG A 14 3.94 18.50 -23.02
C ARG A 14 5.41 18.07 -22.89
N GLY A 15 6.30 18.96 -22.48
CA GLY A 15 7.73 18.69 -22.28
C GLY A 15 8.13 18.15 -20.90
N LEU A 16 7.28 18.27 -19.86
CA LEU A 16 7.59 17.82 -18.49
C LEU A 16 6.79 16.57 -18.05
N ASP A 17 5.72 16.23 -18.77
CA ASP A 17 4.78 15.17 -18.38
C ASP A 17 5.27 13.75 -18.67
N ALA A 18 6.27 13.58 -19.55
CA ALA A 18 6.74 12.27 -19.98
C ALA A 18 7.58 11.52 -18.92
N ALA A 19 8.08 12.22 -17.89
CA ALA A 19 8.88 11.63 -16.81
C ALA A 19 8.16 11.59 -15.45
N CYS A 20 7.05 12.34 -15.28
CA CYS A 20 6.25 12.36 -14.06
C CYS A 20 4.87 11.75 -14.37
N GLY A 21 4.79 10.42 -14.43
CA GLY A 21 3.50 9.74 -14.60
C GLY A 21 2.59 10.08 -13.42
N ALA A 22 1.60 10.94 -13.63
CA ALA A 22 0.64 11.28 -12.59
C ALA A 22 -0.10 10.01 -12.15
N PHE A 23 0.12 9.57 -10.91
CA PHE A 23 -0.63 8.47 -10.32
C PHE A 23 -2.13 8.82 -10.37
N PRO A 24 -3.02 7.89 -10.77
CA PRO A 24 -4.45 8.16 -10.80
C PRO A 24 -4.93 8.62 -9.42
N ALA A 25 -5.72 9.69 -9.36
CA ALA A 25 -6.22 10.25 -8.10
C ALA A 25 -6.87 9.21 -7.14
N PRO A 26 -7.58 8.16 -7.63
CA PRO A 26 -8.08 7.10 -6.74
C PRO A 26 -6.98 6.31 -6.02
N LEU A 27 -5.85 6.06 -6.68
CA LEU A 27 -4.72 5.35 -6.07
C LEU A 27 -4.07 6.20 -4.98
N LEU A 28 -3.93 7.51 -5.21
CA LEU A 28 -3.43 8.44 -4.20
C LEU A 28 -4.35 8.50 -2.97
N LEU A 29 -5.66 8.41 -3.16
CA LEU A 29 -6.62 8.34 -2.05
C LEU A 29 -6.46 7.05 -1.24
N TRP A 30 -6.31 5.91 -1.91
CA TRP A 30 -6.12 4.60 -1.27
C TRP A 30 -4.82 4.50 -0.46
N LEU A 31 -3.74 5.09 -0.96
CA LEU A 31 -2.43 5.10 -0.30
C LEU A 31 -2.29 6.20 0.75
N SER A 32 -3.31 7.04 0.93
CA SER A 32 -3.28 8.11 1.92
C SER A 32 -3.35 7.53 3.33
N PRO A 33 -2.50 7.98 4.26
CA PRO A 33 -2.64 7.61 5.68
C PRO A 33 -3.98 8.04 6.30
N ALA A 34 -4.67 8.99 5.68
CA ALA A 34 -6.01 9.42 6.10
C ALA A 34 -7.14 8.50 5.58
N PHE A 35 -6.82 7.44 4.83
CA PHE A 35 -7.82 6.49 4.35
C PHE A 35 -8.50 5.79 5.55
N PRO A 36 -9.84 5.73 5.60
CA PRO A 36 -10.58 5.45 6.83
C PRO A 36 -10.68 3.95 7.15
N VAL A 37 -9.55 3.24 7.12
CA VAL A 37 -9.44 1.82 7.51
C VAL A 37 -8.89 1.65 8.93
N GLY A 38 -8.41 2.72 9.57
CA GLY A 38 -7.83 2.63 10.91
C GLY A 38 -6.41 2.08 10.94
N GLY A 39 -5.61 2.34 9.89
CA GLY A 39 -4.22 1.85 9.76
C GLY A 39 -3.23 2.32 10.84
N PHE A 40 -3.63 3.26 11.71
CA PHE A 40 -2.84 3.69 12.88
C PHE A 40 -3.23 2.98 14.18
N ALA A 41 -4.26 2.14 14.18
CA ALA A 41 -4.74 1.44 15.38
C ALA A 41 -3.80 0.31 15.83
N PHE A 42 -2.86 -0.11 14.97
CA PHE A 42 -1.99 -1.26 15.22
C PHE A 42 -0.54 -0.92 14.86
N SER A 43 0.40 -1.30 15.73
CA SER A 43 1.83 -0.99 15.57
C SER A 43 2.63 -2.10 14.88
N HIS A 44 1.99 -3.22 14.50
CA HIS A 44 2.67 -4.39 13.89
C HIS A 44 3.87 -4.90 14.72
N GLY A 45 3.85 -4.71 16.05
CA GLY A 45 4.95 -5.11 16.94
C GLY A 45 6.17 -4.17 16.92
N LEU A 46 6.05 -3.00 16.27
CA LEU A 46 7.11 -1.99 16.20
C LEU A 46 7.48 -1.43 17.58
N GLU A 47 6.48 -1.10 18.40
CA GLU A 47 6.68 -0.62 19.78
C GLU A 47 7.41 -1.68 20.62
N TRP A 48 6.95 -2.92 20.47
CA TRP A 48 7.67 -4.17 20.74
C TRP A 48 9.18 -4.07 20.57
N ALA A 49 9.54 -3.95 19.30
CA ALA A 49 10.92 -4.11 18.85
C ALA A 49 11.77 -2.93 19.32
N ALA A 50 11.18 -1.76 19.46
CA ALA A 50 11.81 -0.59 20.06
C ALA A 50 12.09 -0.79 21.56
N GLU A 51 11.11 -1.26 22.35
CA GLU A 51 11.28 -1.51 23.79
C GLU A 51 12.37 -2.55 24.08
N ARG A 52 12.54 -3.53 23.19
CA ARG A 52 13.61 -4.55 23.30
C ARG A 52 14.97 -4.10 22.78
N GLY A 53 15.07 -2.87 22.28
CA GLY A 53 16.29 -2.31 21.71
C GLY A 53 16.72 -2.95 20.39
N TRP A 54 15.82 -3.70 19.72
CA TRP A 54 16.06 -4.26 18.39
C TRP A 54 16.03 -3.17 17.33
N ILE A 55 15.14 -2.19 17.52
CA ILE A 55 15.07 -0.97 16.72
C ILE A 55 15.44 0.20 17.63
N LYS A 56 16.57 0.85 17.34
CA LYS A 56 17.14 1.91 18.19
C LYS A 56 17.58 3.14 17.42
N ASP A 57 17.63 3.03 16.10
CA ASP A 57 18.08 4.07 15.18
C ASP A 57 17.45 3.86 13.80
N ARG A 58 17.77 4.75 12.86
CA ARG A 58 17.25 4.72 11.49
C ARG A 58 17.66 3.45 10.75
N GLU A 59 18.91 3.04 10.94
CA GLU A 59 19.54 1.95 10.25
C GLU A 59 18.91 0.61 10.66
N THR A 60 18.70 0.40 11.95
CA THR A 60 18.01 -0.79 12.50
C THR A 60 16.53 -0.83 12.12
N LEU A 61 15.84 0.32 12.08
CA LEU A 61 14.47 0.38 11.56
C LEU A 61 14.40 -0.01 10.08
N ALA A 62 15.29 0.52 9.24
CA ALA A 62 15.32 0.21 7.82
C ALA A 62 15.60 -1.28 7.56
N ALA A 63 16.53 -1.87 8.32
CA ALA A 63 16.81 -3.30 8.25
C ALA A 63 15.58 -4.14 8.66
N TRP A 64 14.93 -3.77 9.76
CA TRP A 64 13.72 -4.46 10.22
C TRP A 64 12.56 -4.39 9.21
N LEU A 65 12.35 -3.24 8.58
CA LEU A 65 11.35 -3.09 7.51
C LEU A 65 11.70 -3.93 6.27
N ALA A 66 12.98 -4.00 5.89
CA ALA A 66 13.42 -4.85 4.79
C ALA A 66 13.15 -6.34 5.09
N ASP A 67 13.44 -6.78 6.31
CA ASP A 67 13.13 -8.15 6.76
C ASP A 67 11.62 -8.42 6.76
N LEU A 68 10.79 -7.46 7.19
CA LEU A 68 9.33 -7.61 7.12
C LEU A 68 8.82 -7.79 5.70
N VAL A 69 9.38 -7.05 4.73
CA VAL A 69 9.00 -7.15 3.31
C VAL A 69 9.51 -8.45 2.69
N ALA A 70 10.74 -8.85 2.98
CA ALA A 70 11.37 -10.02 2.37
C ALA A 70 10.90 -11.35 2.99
N HIS A 71 10.66 -11.37 4.29
CA HIS A 71 10.48 -12.59 5.08
C HIS A 71 9.32 -12.55 6.08
N GLY A 72 8.71 -11.38 6.30
CA GLY A 72 7.66 -11.17 7.29
C GLY A 72 6.26 -11.08 6.71
N ALA A 73 5.36 -10.50 7.53
CA ALA A 73 3.95 -10.36 7.19
C ALA A 73 3.72 -9.52 5.92
N LEU A 74 4.53 -8.48 5.67
CA LEU A 74 4.39 -7.66 4.47
C LEU A 74 4.69 -8.44 3.18
N GLY A 75 5.62 -9.41 3.23
CA GLY A 75 5.87 -10.31 2.11
C GLY A 75 4.67 -11.21 1.81
N ASN A 76 4.04 -11.75 2.86
CA ASN A 76 2.81 -12.56 2.72
C ASN A 76 1.67 -11.73 2.13
N ASP A 77 1.46 -10.51 2.62
CA ASP A 77 0.41 -9.60 2.13
C ASP A 77 0.61 -9.29 0.64
N GLN A 78 1.86 -9.13 0.20
CA GLN A 78 2.18 -8.90 -1.21
C GLN A 78 1.81 -10.11 -2.09
N ILE A 79 2.10 -11.33 -1.64
CA ILE A 79 1.73 -12.57 -2.33
C ILE A 79 0.21 -12.73 -2.40
N LEU A 80 -0.48 -12.51 -1.29
CA LEU A 80 -1.94 -12.62 -1.18
C LEU A 80 -2.65 -11.56 -2.04
N LEU A 81 -2.15 -10.33 -2.07
CA LEU A 81 -2.63 -9.27 -2.97
C LEU A 81 -2.50 -9.69 -4.44
N CYS A 82 -1.36 -10.23 -4.84
CA CYS A 82 -1.17 -10.75 -6.21
C CYS A 82 -2.12 -11.91 -6.52
N ALA A 83 -2.37 -12.82 -5.58
CA ALA A 83 -3.30 -13.93 -5.75
C ALA A 83 -4.75 -13.41 -5.92
N ALA A 84 -5.20 -12.52 -5.04
CA ALA A 84 -6.52 -11.90 -5.10
C ALA A 84 -6.73 -11.10 -6.39
N TRP A 85 -5.72 -10.34 -6.84
CA TRP A 85 -5.74 -9.62 -8.11
C TRP A 85 -5.93 -10.58 -9.30
N ARG A 86 -5.13 -11.64 -9.37
CA ARG A 86 -5.22 -12.65 -10.44
C ARG A 86 -6.57 -13.36 -10.44
N ALA A 87 -7.09 -13.72 -9.27
CA ALA A 87 -8.42 -14.32 -9.14
C ALA A 87 -9.51 -13.38 -9.66
N THR A 88 -9.41 -12.08 -9.34
CA THR A 88 -10.33 -11.04 -9.81
C THR A 88 -10.31 -10.89 -11.33
N MET A 89 -9.11 -10.81 -11.92
CA MET A 89 -8.94 -10.70 -13.38
C MET A 89 -9.51 -11.90 -14.13
N GLN A 90 -9.44 -13.09 -13.54
CA GLN A 90 -9.98 -14.33 -14.10
C GLN A 90 -11.46 -14.56 -13.74
N ARG A 91 -12.06 -13.69 -12.91
CA ARG A 91 -13.40 -13.87 -12.33
C ARG A 91 -13.56 -15.20 -11.57
N ASP A 92 -12.48 -15.69 -10.99
CA ASP A 92 -12.47 -16.93 -10.21
C ASP A 92 -12.80 -16.65 -8.74
N SER A 93 -14.07 -16.79 -8.39
CA SER A 93 -14.53 -16.59 -7.02
C SER A 93 -14.05 -17.68 -6.05
N ALA A 94 -13.70 -18.87 -6.53
CA ALA A 94 -13.19 -19.93 -5.67
C ALA A 94 -11.75 -19.63 -5.24
N ALA A 95 -10.89 -19.26 -6.19
CA ALA A 95 -9.52 -18.83 -5.91
C ALA A 95 -9.48 -17.59 -5.00
N MET A 96 -10.42 -16.64 -5.19
CA MET A 96 -10.53 -15.48 -4.30
C MET A 96 -10.85 -15.90 -2.85
N ARG A 97 -11.81 -16.81 -2.65
CA ARG A 97 -12.15 -17.31 -1.31
C ARG A 97 -11.01 -18.09 -0.66
N GLU A 98 -10.26 -18.85 -1.45
CA GLU A 98 -9.09 -19.57 -0.97
C GLU A 98 -8.00 -18.60 -0.49
N ALA A 99 -7.69 -17.56 -1.28
CA ALA A 99 -6.74 -16.53 -0.89
C ALA A 99 -7.16 -15.81 0.40
N ALA A 100 -8.45 -15.43 0.52
CA ALA A 100 -8.98 -14.82 1.73
C ALA A 100 -8.93 -15.77 2.94
N GLY A 101 -9.27 -17.04 2.75
CA GLY A 101 -9.18 -18.07 3.80
C GLY A 101 -7.75 -18.28 4.29
N LEU A 102 -6.78 -18.31 3.36
CA LEU A 102 -5.36 -18.41 3.69
C LEU A 102 -4.87 -17.16 4.45
N ALA A 103 -5.26 -15.96 4.01
CA ALA A 103 -4.92 -14.72 4.69
C ALA A 103 -5.35 -14.74 6.16
N LEU A 104 -6.57 -15.21 6.46
CA LEU A 104 -7.07 -15.32 7.82
C LEU A 104 -6.36 -16.42 8.62
N ALA A 105 -6.06 -17.56 7.99
CA ALA A 105 -5.37 -18.68 8.64
C ALA A 105 -3.91 -18.36 9.03
N MET A 106 -3.27 -17.41 8.33
CA MET A 106 -1.88 -17.00 8.57
C MET A 106 -1.73 -15.97 9.70
N GLN A 107 -2.83 -15.50 10.31
CA GLN A 107 -2.73 -14.48 11.36
C GLN A 107 -2.17 -15.08 12.65
N PRO A 108 -1.03 -14.59 13.16
CA PRO A 108 -0.31 -15.22 14.27
C PRO A 108 -0.91 -14.94 15.65
N SER A 109 -1.85 -14.00 15.75
CA SER A 109 -2.49 -13.62 17.01
C SER A 109 -3.94 -13.16 16.79
N ALA A 110 -4.71 -13.11 17.88
CA ALA A 110 -6.07 -12.58 17.87
C ALA A 110 -6.11 -11.09 17.48
N GLU A 111 -5.12 -10.29 17.91
CA GLU A 111 -5.00 -8.89 17.54
C GLU A 111 -4.72 -8.72 16.05
N ARG A 112 -3.81 -9.53 15.47
CA ARG A 112 -3.54 -9.53 14.03
C ARG A 112 -4.74 -10.01 13.21
N HIS A 113 -5.47 -10.99 13.72
CA HIS A 113 -6.73 -11.40 13.10
C HIS A 113 -7.76 -10.27 13.10
N LEU A 114 -7.94 -9.60 14.24
CA LEU A 114 -8.84 -8.45 14.37
C LEU A 114 -8.42 -7.34 13.39
N GLU A 115 -7.15 -6.98 13.36
CA GLU A 115 -6.60 -5.99 12.43
C GLU A 115 -6.94 -6.32 10.98
N ALA A 116 -6.66 -7.56 10.54
CA ALA A 116 -6.92 -8.00 9.18
C ALA A 116 -8.41 -7.90 8.80
N VAL A 117 -9.32 -8.40 9.65
CA VAL A 117 -10.76 -8.36 9.34
C VAL A 117 -11.37 -6.97 9.44
N THR A 118 -10.75 -6.05 10.19
CA THR A 118 -11.27 -4.68 10.36
C THR A 118 -10.80 -3.77 9.22
N GLN A 119 -9.59 -3.99 8.70
CA GLN A 119 -9.03 -3.20 7.60
C GLN A 119 -9.39 -3.74 6.20
N GLY A 120 -9.75 -5.03 6.10
CA GLY A 120 -10.23 -5.67 4.87
C GLY A 120 -9.47 -6.92 4.49
#